data_AF-A0A0E3K0Y3-F1
#
_entry.id   AF-A0A0E3K0Y3-F1
#
_cell.length_a   1.000
_cell.length_b   1.000
_cell.length_c   1.000
_cell.angle_alpha   90.00
_cell.angle_beta   90.00
_cell.angle_gamma   90.00
#
_symmetry.space_group_name_H-M   'P 1'
#
loop_
_entity.id
_entity.type
_entity.pdbx_description
1 polymer ?
#
loop_
_entity_poly.entity_id
_entity_poly.type
_entity_poly.pdbx_seq_one_letter_code
_entity_poly.pdbx_strand_id
1 'polypeptide(L)'
;MNNLILLEGKSDLHSKYILRDLQNSLRSYKTSGDATIEISSKQGGIDLYYEHYIFTKEIFSYSNTFLTQLSESYLSYNNEIYNKLKEKEKTIYKVLLFYIITALIISILYTLFFLKNILEKLHELVEASKKVSYGDFSFYEGKKTFIYELDILSEAFSTMIHDIKKHINFIEEKAELEMKLRNEEMNLLKYQNALKQSKLKVLQSQINPHFLFNTLNCINQTAIRENALQTESLITSVSGILRYSLRMMDRNASIEEEVTVVKQYMFIQQLRFGDRIKFNLNVRGDLSKVLVPGMTLQPFVENAFIHGIEPKEEGGL
;
A
#
# COMPACT_ATOMS: atom_id res chain seq x y z
N MET A 1 1.92 -32.01 90.20
CA MET A 1 3.28 -31.44 90.21
C MET A 1 3.80 -31.14 88.81
N ASN A 2 3.60 -32.00 87.80
CA ASN A 2 4.05 -31.76 86.40
C ASN A 2 3.47 -30.49 85.72
N ASN A 3 2.24 -30.06 86.03
CA ASN A 3 1.65 -28.86 85.41
C ASN A 3 2.22 -27.53 85.95
N LEU A 4 2.84 -27.50 87.15
CA LEU A 4 3.45 -26.26 87.67
C LEU A 4 4.79 -25.94 87.00
N ILE A 5 5.52 -26.96 86.54
CA ILE A 5 6.82 -26.80 85.86
C ILE A 5 6.63 -26.12 84.49
N LEU A 6 5.49 -26.35 83.84
CA LEU A 6 5.15 -25.73 82.56
C LEU A 6 4.87 -24.21 82.69
N LEU A 7 4.43 -23.77 83.86
CA LEU A 7 4.11 -22.37 84.17
C LEU A 7 5.38 -21.54 84.46
N GLU A 8 6.42 -22.13 85.05
CA GLU A 8 7.69 -21.45 85.39
C GLU A 8 8.49 -20.92 84.18
N GLY A 9 8.34 -21.55 83.01
CA GLY A 9 9.17 -21.25 81.84
C GLY A 9 8.68 -20.10 80.95
N LYS A 10 7.40 -19.72 81.01
CA LYS A 10 6.74 -18.86 80.01
C LYS A 10 5.92 -17.71 80.59
N SER A 11 6.37 -17.13 81.71
CA SER A 11 5.71 -15.99 82.34
C SER A 11 6.70 -14.89 82.73
N ASP A 12 6.16 -13.71 83.00
CA ASP A 12 6.92 -12.59 83.55
C ASP A 12 7.42 -12.88 84.97
N LEU A 13 8.39 -12.07 85.41
CA LEU A 13 9.06 -12.26 86.69
C LEU A 13 8.11 -12.20 87.88
N HIS A 14 7.03 -11.39 87.81
CA HIS A 14 6.05 -11.26 88.90
C HIS A 14 5.21 -12.53 89.06
N SER A 15 4.68 -13.08 87.96
CA SER A 15 3.97 -14.37 87.98
C SER A 15 4.81 -15.51 88.55
N LYS A 16 6.13 -15.51 88.33
CA LYS A 16 7.05 -16.51 88.91
C LYS A 16 7.18 -16.40 90.43
N TYR A 17 7.20 -15.19 90.98
CA TYR A 17 7.23 -15.00 92.43
C TYR A 17 5.93 -15.46 93.09
N ILE A 18 4.76 -15.13 92.53
CA ILE A 18 3.47 -15.57 93.06
C ILE A 18 3.35 -17.11 92.98
N LEU A 19 3.82 -17.73 91.90
CA LEU A 19 3.85 -19.18 91.77
C LEU A 19 4.68 -19.86 92.87
N ARG A 20 5.85 -19.30 93.18
CA ARG A 20 6.71 -19.78 94.27
C ARG A 20 6.03 -19.62 95.63
N ASP A 21 5.37 -18.50 95.86
CA ASP A 21 4.68 -18.22 97.13
C ASP A 21 3.46 -19.13 97.30
N LEU A 22 2.73 -19.42 96.21
CA LEU A 22 1.68 -20.44 96.17
C LEU A 22 2.23 -21.83 96.47
N GLN A 23 3.35 -22.23 95.85
CA GLN A 23 4.00 -23.53 96.12
C GLN A 23 4.40 -23.66 97.60
N ASN A 24 4.95 -22.60 98.18
CA ASN A 24 5.31 -22.55 99.61
C ASN A 24 4.06 -22.63 100.50
N SER A 25 3.00 -21.86 100.18
CA SER A 25 1.74 -21.87 100.92
C SER A 25 1.06 -23.25 100.87
N LEU A 26 1.04 -23.91 99.71
CA LEU A 26 0.51 -25.27 99.56
C LEU A 26 1.33 -26.31 100.34
N ARG A 27 2.66 -26.16 100.40
CA ARG A 27 3.53 -27.01 101.23
C ARG A 27 3.20 -26.81 102.72
N SER A 28 3.10 -25.57 103.17
CA SER A 28 2.72 -25.23 104.55
C SER A 28 1.31 -25.72 104.89
N TYR A 29 0.35 -25.61 103.96
CA TYR A 29 -1.01 -26.11 104.12
C TYR A 29 -1.03 -27.61 104.33
N LYS A 30 -0.27 -28.35 103.50
CA LYS A 30 -0.13 -29.80 103.64
C LYS A 30 0.45 -30.17 105.01
N THR A 31 1.57 -29.57 105.39
CA THR A 31 2.21 -29.85 106.69
C THR A 31 1.31 -29.52 107.87
N SER A 32 0.60 -28.38 107.83
CA SER A 32 -0.33 -27.98 108.87
C SER A 32 -1.59 -28.87 108.92
N GLY A 33 -2.10 -29.28 107.76
CA GLY A 33 -3.21 -30.22 107.64
C GLY A 33 -2.86 -31.61 108.20
N ASP A 34 -1.70 -32.14 107.85
CA ASP A 34 -1.19 -33.42 108.38
C ASP A 34 -1.08 -33.36 109.92
N ALA A 35 -0.55 -32.27 110.48
CA ALA A 35 -0.47 -32.05 111.93
C ALA A 35 -1.85 -31.91 112.60
N THR A 36 -2.80 -31.22 111.96
CA THR A 36 -4.17 -31.07 112.47
C THR A 36 -4.91 -32.41 112.54
N ILE A 37 -4.73 -33.26 111.51
CA ILE A 37 -5.30 -34.62 111.46
C ILE A 37 -4.69 -35.49 112.56
N GLU A 38 -3.37 -35.38 112.79
CA GLU A 38 -2.70 -36.13 113.86
C GLU A 38 -3.24 -35.75 115.25
N ILE A 39 -3.45 -34.45 115.51
CA ILE A 39 -4.00 -33.94 116.79
C ILE A 39 -5.45 -34.40 116.99
N SER A 40 -6.25 -34.46 115.91
CA SER A 40 -7.63 -34.99 115.94
C SER A 40 -7.71 -36.46 116.37
N SER A 41 -6.63 -37.23 116.22
CA SER A 41 -6.61 -38.67 116.52
C SER A 41 -6.27 -38.98 117.99
N LYS A 42 -5.88 -37.99 118.79
CA LYS A 42 -5.49 -38.15 120.21
C LYS A 42 -6.66 -37.82 121.15
N GLN A 43 -6.93 -38.65 122.16
CA GLN A 43 -8.02 -38.43 123.13
C GLN A 43 -7.79 -37.14 123.97
N GLY A 44 -8.75 -36.21 123.96
CA GLY A 44 -8.81 -35.06 124.88
C GLY A 44 -8.32 -33.70 124.34
N GLY A 45 -7.93 -33.59 123.07
CA GLY A 45 -7.33 -32.38 122.50
C GLY A 45 -8.24 -31.47 121.67
N ILE A 46 -9.51 -31.27 122.07
CA ILE A 46 -10.51 -30.54 121.26
C ILE A 46 -10.07 -29.07 121.01
N ASP A 47 -9.61 -28.36 122.04
CA ASP A 47 -9.20 -26.95 121.90
C ASP A 47 -7.95 -26.78 121.02
N LEU A 48 -6.95 -27.66 121.19
CA LEU A 48 -5.72 -27.67 120.39
C LEU A 48 -6.01 -28.04 118.93
N TYR A 49 -6.95 -28.96 118.70
CA TYR A 49 -7.43 -29.26 117.36
C TYR A 49 -8.07 -28.04 116.69
N TYR A 50 -8.93 -27.30 117.39
CA TYR A 50 -9.57 -26.10 116.84
C TYR A 50 -8.56 -25.02 116.47
N GLU A 51 -7.52 -24.80 117.29
CA GLU A 51 -6.44 -23.84 117.00
C GLU A 51 -5.68 -24.21 115.71
N HIS A 52 -5.24 -25.47 115.60
CA HIS A 52 -4.55 -25.97 114.41
C HIS A 52 -5.45 -26.01 113.17
N TYR A 53 -6.75 -26.27 113.34
CA TYR A 53 -7.74 -26.21 112.26
C TYR A 53 -7.92 -24.78 111.74
N ILE A 54 -8.05 -23.79 112.62
CA ILE A 54 -8.15 -22.37 112.25
C ILE A 54 -6.89 -21.94 111.51
N PHE A 55 -5.71 -22.26 112.04
CA PHE A 55 -4.43 -21.93 111.39
C PHE A 55 -4.29 -22.60 110.00
N THR A 56 -4.67 -23.86 109.87
CA THR A 56 -4.69 -24.57 108.58
C THR A 56 -5.66 -23.91 107.58
N LYS A 57 -6.83 -23.47 108.06
CA LYS A 57 -7.82 -22.74 107.26
C LYS A 57 -7.32 -21.36 106.82
N GLU A 58 -6.54 -20.68 107.65
CA GLU A 58 -5.87 -19.42 107.28
C GLU A 58 -4.85 -19.65 106.17
N ILE A 59 -3.99 -20.68 106.28
CA ILE A 59 -3.03 -21.03 105.22
C ILE A 59 -3.76 -21.36 103.91
N PHE A 60 -4.90 -22.07 103.98
CA PHE A 60 -5.75 -22.32 102.81
C PHE A 60 -6.28 -21.02 102.18
N SER A 61 -6.69 -20.05 103.01
CA SER A 61 -7.11 -18.73 102.52
C SER A 61 -5.98 -18.01 101.79
N TYR A 62 -4.74 -18.02 102.33
CA TYR A 62 -3.57 -17.46 101.65
C TYR A 62 -3.27 -18.18 100.32
N SER A 63 -3.37 -19.51 100.29
CA SER A 63 -3.22 -20.30 99.05
C SER A 63 -4.23 -19.87 97.99
N ASN A 64 -5.50 -19.65 98.34
CA ASN A 64 -6.52 -19.17 97.39
C ASN A 64 -6.24 -17.75 96.91
N THR A 65 -5.75 -16.87 97.78
CA THR A 65 -5.33 -15.52 97.38
C THR A 65 -4.18 -15.57 96.38
N PHE A 66 -3.14 -16.36 96.63
CA PHE A 66 -2.03 -16.51 95.70
C PHE A 66 -2.47 -17.15 94.38
N LEU A 67 -3.39 -18.12 94.41
CA LEU A 67 -3.94 -18.72 93.19
C LEU A 67 -4.70 -17.68 92.34
N THR A 68 -5.50 -16.82 92.98
CA THR A 68 -6.23 -15.75 92.30
C THR A 68 -5.27 -14.72 91.70
N GLN A 69 -4.32 -14.23 92.49
CA GLN A 69 -3.28 -13.30 92.03
C GLN A 69 -2.45 -13.88 90.88
N LEU A 70 -2.13 -15.17 90.95
CA LEU A 70 -1.43 -15.86 89.88
C LEU A 70 -2.26 -15.85 88.59
N SER A 71 -3.53 -16.23 88.68
CA SER A 71 -4.45 -16.23 87.53
C SER A 71 -4.60 -14.85 86.90
N GLU A 72 -4.76 -13.81 87.71
CA GLU A 72 -4.83 -12.41 87.25
C GLU A 72 -3.53 -11.96 86.57
N SER A 73 -2.38 -12.29 87.17
CA SER A 73 -1.06 -11.96 86.63
C SER A 73 -0.83 -12.64 85.27
N TYR A 74 -1.14 -13.94 85.14
CA TYR A 74 -1.04 -14.64 83.85
C TYR A 74 -2.01 -14.09 82.80
N LEU A 75 -3.24 -13.72 83.19
CA LEU A 75 -4.21 -13.12 82.27
C LEU A 75 -3.70 -11.76 81.76
N SER A 76 -3.18 -10.92 82.67
CA SER A 76 -2.59 -9.63 82.33
C SER A 76 -1.38 -9.78 81.39
N TYR A 77 -0.46 -10.69 81.71
CA TYR A 77 0.71 -11.00 80.87
C TYR A 77 0.31 -11.48 79.47
N ASN A 78 -0.64 -12.40 79.39
CA ASN A 78 -1.13 -12.89 78.10
C ASN A 78 -1.83 -11.80 77.29
N ASN A 79 -2.62 -10.94 77.94
CA ASN A 79 -3.23 -9.77 77.30
C ASN A 79 -2.17 -8.79 76.77
N GLU A 80 -1.09 -8.56 77.52
CA GLU A 80 0.02 -7.72 77.07
C GLU A 80 0.71 -8.31 75.82
N ILE A 81 0.98 -9.62 75.81
CA ILE A 81 1.52 -10.33 74.65
C ILE A 81 0.57 -10.20 73.45
N TYR A 82 -0.72 -10.48 73.66
CA TYR A 82 -1.73 -10.40 72.61
C TYR A 82 -1.79 -9.00 72.00
N ASN A 83 -1.77 -7.95 72.83
CA ASN A 83 -1.74 -6.57 72.35
C ASN A 83 -0.47 -6.24 71.58
N LYS A 84 0.71 -6.70 72.04
CA LYS A 84 1.98 -6.55 71.30
C LYS A 84 1.94 -7.26 69.94
N LEU A 85 1.36 -8.47 69.87
CA LEU A 85 1.19 -9.20 68.62
C LEU A 85 0.25 -8.46 67.66
N LYS A 86 -0.87 -7.94 68.17
CA LYS A 86 -1.85 -7.17 67.39
C LYS A 86 -1.26 -5.86 66.84
N GLU A 87 -0.43 -5.16 67.61
CA GLU A 87 0.30 -3.98 67.13
C GLU A 87 1.34 -4.33 66.05
N LYS A 88 2.06 -5.45 66.20
CA LYS A 88 2.95 -5.97 65.15
C LYS A 88 2.19 -6.30 63.87
N GLU A 89 1.03 -6.95 63.98
CA GLU A 89 0.16 -7.27 62.85
C GLU A 89 -0.28 -6.01 62.09
N LYS A 90 -0.73 -4.97 62.82
CA LYS A 90 -1.08 -3.68 62.22
C LYS A 90 0.09 -3.01 61.51
N THR A 91 1.30 -3.11 62.07
CA THR A 91 2.51 -2.58 61.45
C THR A 91 2.84 -3.34 60.16
N ILE A 92 2.70 -4.67 60.16
CA ILE A 92 2.89 -5.51 58.96
C ILE A 92 1.93 -5.09 57.85
N TYR A 93 0.63 -4.93 58.14
CA TYR A 93 -0.34 -4.50 57.12
C TYR A 93 -0.03 -3.12 56.54
N LYS A 94 0.43 -2.16 57.34
CA LYS A 94 0.84 -0.83 56.85
C LYS A 94 2.03 -0.93 55.90
N VAL A 95 3.03 -1.74 56.23
CA VAL A 95 4.21 -1.97 55.38
C VAL A 95 3.82 -2.65 54.07
N LEU A 96 2.96 -3.68 54.12
CA LEU A 96 2.43 -4.34 52.92
C LEU A 96 1.65 -3.36 52.03
N LEU A 97 0.78 -2.54 52.61
CA LEU A 97 0.03 -1.53 51.87
C LEU A 97 0.97 -0.53 51.19
N PHE A 98 2.03 -0.09 51.88
CA PHE A 98 3.05 0.78 51.31
C PHE A 98 3.76 0.14 50.10
N TYR A 99 4.13 -1.14 50.19
CA TYR A 99 4.72 -1.87 49.05
C TYR A 99 3.75 -1.99 47.87
N ILE A 100 2.46 -2.25 48.12
CA ILE A 100 1.45 -2.35 47.06
C ILE A 100 1.28 -0.99 46.36
N ILE A 101 1.18 0.10 47.13
CA ILE A 101 1.01 1.45 46.57
C ILE A 101 2.24 1.85 45.76
N THR A 102 3.45 1.61 46.26
CA THR A 102 4.68 1.95 45.53
C THR A 102 4.83 1.13 44.25
N ALA A 103 4.53 -0.17 44.29
CA ALA A 103 4.52 -1.02 43.11
C ALA A 103 3.50 -0.56 42.06
N LEU A 104 2.29 -0.16 42.49
CA LEU A 104 1.27 0.41 41.60
C LEU A 104 1.74 1.71 40.95
N ILE A 105 2.35 2.62 41.73
CA ILE A 105 2.86 3.89 41.20
C ILE A 105 3.95 3.64 40.16
N ILE A 106 4.92 2.75 40.45
CA ILE A 106 6.00 2.40 39.51
C ILE A 106 5.42 1.78 38.24
N SER A 107 4.46 0.86 38.39
CA SER A 107 3.79 0.23 37.25
C SER A 107 3.10 1.26 36.37
N ILE A 108 2.35 2.22 36.96
CA ILE A 108 1.67 3.27 36.21
C ILE A 108 2.68 4.17 35.49
N LEU A 109 3.74 4.59 36.17
CA LEU A 109 4.80 5.42 35.58
C LEU A 109 5.48 4.72 34.40
N TYR A 110 5.78 3.42 34.56
CA TYR A 110 6.35 2.60 33.49
C TYR A 110 5.39 2.49 32.29
N THR A 111 4.10 2.22 32.55
CA THR A 111 3.09 2.13 31.48
C THR A 111 2.96 3.46 30.72
N LEU A 112 2.95 4.60 31.41
CA LEU A 112 2.86 5.91 30.76
C LEU A 112 4.10 6.22 29.91
N PHE A 113 5.29 5.91 30.43
CA PHE A 113 6.54 6.06 29.68
C PHE A 113 6.56 5.17 28.43
N PHE A 114 6.18 3.90 28.58
CA PHE A 114 6.12 2.94 27.49
C PHE A 114 5.11 3.35 26.41
N LEU A 115 3.91 3.79 26.82
CA LEU A 115 2.87 4.26 25.91
C LEU A 115 3.35 5.47 25.09
N LYS A 116 4.01 6.42 25.74
CA LYS A 116 4.56 7.61 25.07
C LYS A 116 5.56 7.23 23.98
N ASN A 117 6.48 6.32 24.27
CA ASN A 117 7.50 5.88 23.30
C ASN A 117 6.88 5.22 22.07
N ILE A 118 5.83 4.40 22.24
CA ILE A 118 5.11 3.79 21.12
C ILE A 118 4.37 4.85 20.31
N LEU A 119 3.65 5.74 20.99
CA LEU A 119 2.78 6.71 20.33
C LEU A 119 3.59 7.71 19.48
N GLU A 120 4.73 8.17 19.99
CA GLU A 120 5.63 9.06 19.26
C GLU A 120 6.12 8.41 17.95
N LYS A 121 6.50 7.13 17.98
CA LYS A 121 6.98 6.40 16.80
C LYS A 121 5.89 6.13 15.78
N LEU A 122 4.71 5.71 16.25
CA LEU A 122 3.55 5.54 15.37
C LEU A 122 3.17 6.87 14.72
N HIS A 123 3.23 7.97 15.46
CA HIS A 123 2.96 9.29 14.90
C HIS A 123 3.98 9.69 13.83
N GLU A 124 5.29 9.47 14.07
CA GLU A 124 6.34 9.70 13.08
C GLU A 124 6.09 8.91 11.78
N LEU A 125 5.72 7.63 11.88
CA LEU A 125 5.40 6.79 10.71
C LEU A 125 4.14 7.27 9.97
N VAL A 126 3.10 7.67 10.70
CA VAL A 126 1.87 8.23 10.10
C VAL A 126 2.16 9.55 9.38
N GLU A 127 2.97 10.43 9.97
CA GLU A 127 3.38 11.67 9.31
C GLU A 127 4.21 11.40 8.05
N ALA A 128 5.19 10.49 8.13
CA ALA A 128 5.99 10.09 6.97
C ALA A 128 5.10 9.50 5.86
N SER A 129 4.14 8.63 6.21
CA SER A 129 3.15 8.10 5.27
C SER A 129 2.30 9.18 4.61
N LYS A 130 1.86 10.20 5.37
CA LYS A 130 1.15 11.35 4.80
C LYS A 130 2.02 12.13 3.82
N LYS A 131 3.29 12.39 4.16
CA LYS A 131 4.23 13.10 3.27
C LYS A 131 4.43 12.35 1.95
N VAL A 132 4.65 11.04 2.02
CA VAL A 132 4.76 10.16 0.84
C VAL A 132 3.49 10.24 -0.02
N SER A 133 2.30 10.26 0.61
CA SER A 133 1.04 10.43 -0.12
C SER A 133 0.91 11.77 -0.84
N TYR A 134 1.60 12.81 -0.39
CA TYR A 134 1.66 14.11 -1.07
C TYR A 134 2.82 14.21 -2.09
N GLY A 135 3.52 13.11 -2.36
CA GLY A 135 4.64 13.07 -3.31
C GLY A 135 5.99 13.48 -2.72
N ASP A 136 6.08 13.67 -1.41
CA ASP A 136 7.36 13.90 -0.72
C ASP A 136 7.96 12.56 -0.30
N PHE A 137 8.93 12.09 -1.09
CA PHE A 137 9.73 10.88 -0.83
C PHE A 137 11.07 11.19 -0.17
N SER A 138 11.12 12.19 0.70
CA SER A 138 12.30 12.47 1.52
C SER A 138 12.65 11.28 2.42
N PHE A 139 13.95 11.11 2.68
CA PHE A 139 14.48 10.01 3.47
C PHE A 139 13.97 10.10 4.92
N TYR A 140 13.30 9.05 5.38
CA TYR A 140 12.90 8.88 6.77
C TYR A 140 13.98 8.07 7.48
N GLU A 141 14.66 8.66 8.46
CA GLU A 141 15.56 7.94 9.36
C GLU A 141 14.92 7.91 10.75
N GLY A 142 14.20 6.83 11.04
CA GLY A 142 13.64 6.61 12.37
C GLY A 142 14.77 6.50 13.39
N LYS A 143 14.76 7.33 14.44
CA LYS A 143 15.68 7.13 15.58
C LYS A 143 15.39 5.79 16.25
N LYS A 144 16.42 4.99 16.52
CA LYS A 144 16.34 3.72 17.25
C LYS A 144 15.63 3.86 18.58
N THR A 145 14.85 2.86 18.94
CA THR A 145 14.05 2.83 20.17
C THR A 145 14.39 1.62 21.03
N PHE A 146 13.79 1.56 22.21
CA PHE A 146 13.85 0.37 23.06
C PHE A 146 13.04 -0.80 22.49
N ILE A 147 12.16 -0.57 21.50
CA ILE A 147 11.25 -1.57 20.94
C ILE A 147 11.79 -1.99 19.57
N TYR A 148 12.45 -3.14 19.55
CA TYR A 148 13.10 -3.70 18.37
C TYR A 148 12.16 -3.84 17.16
N GLU A 149 10.90 -4.24 17.40
CA GLU A 149 9.90 -4.45 16.36
C GLU A 149 9.51 -3.14 15.65
N LEU A 150 9.48 -2.01 16.37
CA LEU A 150 9.18 -0.70 15.78
C LEU A 150 10.35 -0.18 14.94
N ASP A 151 11.58 -0.53 15.33
CA ASP A 151 12.78 -0.20 14.56
C ASP A 151 12.79 -0.98 13.24
N ILE A 152 12.47 -2.28 13.26
CA ILE A 152 12.31 -3.09 12.03
C ILE A 152 11.23 -2.50 11.12
N LEU A 153 10.07 -2.14 11.68
CA LEU A 153 8.99 -1.55 10.89
C LEU A 153 9.41 -0.22 10.24
N SER A 154 10.14 0.62 11.00
CA SER A 154 10.67 1.88 10.50
C SER A 154 11.67 1.66 9.38
N GLU A 155 12.59 0.70 9.53
CA GLU A 155 13.57 0.35 8.50
C GLU A 155 12.88 -0.17 7.23
N ALA A 156 11.94 -1.10 7.35
CA ALA A 156 11.18 -1.62 6.22
C ALA A 156 10.40 -0.51 5.49
N PHE A 157 9.83 0.44 6.24
CA PHE A 157 9.12 1.58 5.67
C PHE A 157 10.08 2.54 4.94
N SER A 158 11.25 2.81 5.50
CA SER A 158 12.31 3.61 4.84
C SER A 158 12.78 2.96 3.54
N THR A 159 13.00 1.64 3.53
CA THR A 159 13.35 0.90 2.31
C THR A 159 12.24 1.01 1.27
N MET A 160 10.96 0.87 1.67
CA MET A 160 9.83 1.02 0.77
C MET A 160 9.78 2.43 0.13
N ILE A 161 9.99 3.49 0.92
CA ILE A 161 10.04 4.87 0.38
C ILE A 161 11.18 5.01 -0.63
N HIS A 162 12.35 4.46 -0.32
CA HIS A 162 13.51 4.48 -1.21
C HIS A 162 13.21 3.77 -2.54
N ASP A 163 12.61 2.58 -2.49
CA ASP A 163 12.27 1.80 -3.68
C ASP A 163 11.20 2.51 -4.51
N ILE A 164 10.17 3.07 -3.89
CA ILE A 164 9.14 3.85 -4.60
C ILE A 164 9.79 5.04 -5.34
N LYS A 165 10.66 5.80 -4.66
CA LYS A 165 11.38 6.92 -5.28
C LYS A 165 12.21 6.47 -6.47
N LYS A 166 12.92 5.35 -6.34
CA LYS A 166 13.72 4.77 -7.42
C LYS A 166 12.84 4.37 -8.61
N HIS A 167 11.67 3.78 -8.35
CA HIS A 167 10.73 3.41 -9.40
C HIS A 167 10.13 4.62 -10.12
N ILE A 168 9.82 5.70 -9.40
CA ILE A 168 9.34 6.96 -10.00
C ILE A 168 10.40 7.51 -10.96
N ASN A 169 11.64 7.66 -10.49
CA ASN A 169 12.73 8.16 -11.34
C ASN A 169 12.94 7.28 -12.58
N PHE A 170 12.85 5.96 -12.44
CA PHE A 170 12.96 5.03 -13.56
C PHE A 170 11.81 5.19 -14.56
N ILE A 171 10.58 5.41 -14.10
CA ILE A 171 9.41 5.64 -14.96
C ILE A 171 9.57 6.96 -15.73
N GLU A 172 10.03 8.02 -15.07
CA GLU A 172 10.28 9.32 -15.71
C GLU A 172 11.36 9.20 -16.80
N GLU A 173 12.50 8.58 -16.50
CA GLU A 173 13.58 8.35 -17.46
C GLU A 173 13.10 7.51 -18.66
N LYS A 174 12.31 6.46 -18.40
CA LYS A 174 11.75 5.62 -19.46
C LYS A 174 10.78 6.40 -20.35
N ALA A 175 9.91 7.24 -19.77
CA ALA A 175 8.97 8.04 -20.52
C ALA A 175 9.67 9.06 -21.44
N GLU A 176 10.74 9.69 -20.96
CA GLU A 176 11.56 10.59 -21.78
C GLU A 176 12.22 9.86 -22.95
N LEU A 177 12.75 8.65 -22.72
CA LEU A 177 13.36 7.85 -23.77
C LEU A 177 12.34 7.41 -24.84
N GLU A 178 11.15 6.95 -24.42
CA GLU A 178 10.07 6.57 -25.35
C GLU A 178 9.62 7.76 -26.22
N MET A 179 9.53 8.96 -25.63
CA MET A 179 9.22 10.18 -26.39
C MET A 179 10.29 10.52 -27.43
N LYS A 180 11.58 10.36 -27.09
CA LYS A 180 12.68 10.56 -28.04
C LYS A 180 12.61 9.56 -29.20
N LEU A 181 12.46 8.28 -28.91
CA LEU A 181 12.35 7.22 -29.92
C LEU A 181 11.17 7.46 -30.86
N ARG A 182 10.00 7.81 -30.32
CA ARG A 182 8.82 8.12 -31.13
C ARG A 182 9.04 9.30 -32.08
N ASN A 183 9.74 10.33 -31.63
CA ASN A 183 10.09 11.47 -32.48
C ASN A 183 11.06 11.09 -33.60
N GLU A 184 12.05 10.23 -33.31
CA GLU A 184 12.96 9.70 -34.32
C GLU A 184 12.23 8.84 -35.36
N GLU A 185 11.35 7.94 -34.95
CA GLU A 185 10.51 7.13 -35.84
C GLU A 185 9.65 8.00 -36.76
N MET A 186 9.02 9.05 -36.21
CA MET A 186 8.23 10.01 -36.98
C MET A 186 9.07 10.76 -38.02
N ASN A 187 10.30 11.13 -37.67
CA ASN A 187 11.21 11.79 -38.60
C ASN A 187 11.68 10.83 -39.71
N LEU A 188 12.00 9.59 -39.38
CA LEU A 188 12.35 8.56 -40.35
C LEU A 188 11.22 8.33 -41.36
N LEU A 189 9.97 8.20 -40.89
CA LEU A 189 8.80 8.07 -41.76
C LEU A 189 8.63 9.27 -42.71
N LYS A 190 8.84 10.51 -42.21
CA LYS A 190 8.82 11.71 -43.04
C LYS A 190 9.89 11.67 -44.13
N TYR A 191 11.12 11.30 -43.79
CA TYR A 191 12.23 11.19 -44.76
C TYR A 191 11.97 10.10 -45.80
N GLN A 192 11.45 8.94 -45.38
CA GLN A 192 11.08 7.86 -46.31
C GLN A 192 10.01 8.30 -47.31
N ASN A 193 8.98 9.01 -46.84
CA ASN A 193 7.93 9.54 -47.72
C ASN A 193 8.47 10.60 -48.70
N ALA A 194 9.29 11.53 -48.21
CA ALA A 194 9.93 12.53 -49.06
C ALA A 194 10.84 11.89 -50.12
N LEU A 195 11.62 10.88 -49.74
CA LEU A 195 12.47 10.12 -50.66
C LEU A 195 11.63 9.40 -51.72
N LYS A 196 10.52 8.76 -51.32
CA LYS A 196 9.62 8.07 -52.24
C LYS A 196 9.00 9.04 -53.26
N GLN A 197 8.53 10.20 -52.81
CA GLN A 197 8.02 11.25 -53.69
C GLN A 197 9.09 11.79 -54.65
N SER A 198 10.31 11.99 -54.17
CA SER A 198 11.43 12.44 -55.01
C SER A 198 11.77 11.41 -56.08
N LYS A 199 11.85 10.11 -55.72
CA LYS A 199 12.07 9.02 -56.68
C LYS A 199 10.98 8.96 -57.76
N LEU A 200 9.72 9.14 -57.38
CA LEU A 200 8.60 9.19 -58.34
C LEU A 200 8.76 10.35 -59.32
N LYS A 201 9.10 11.56 -58.84
CA LYS A 201 9.36 12.73 -59.70
C LYS A 201 10.52 12.50 -60.66
N VAL A 202 11.61 11.87 -60.20
CA VAL A 202 12.74 11.53 -61.07
C VAL A 202 12.32 10.55 -62.17
N LEU A 203 11.61 9.48 -61.81
CA LEU A 203 11.09 8.51 -62.79
C LEU A 203 10.17 9.18 -63.82
N GLN A 204 9.28 10.09 -63.39
CA GLN A 204 8.44 10.87 -64.29
C GLN A 204 9.28 11.74 -65.26
N SER A 205 10.35 12.37 -64.78
CA SER A 205 11.21 13.23 -65.61
C SER A 205 12.04 12.49 -66.66
N GLN A 206 12.24 11.17 -66.51
CA GLN A 206 12.98 10.36 -67.48
C GLN A 206 12.22 10.14 -68.79
N ILE A 207 10.90 10.34 -68.81
CA ILE A 207 10.13 10.44 -70.06
C ILE A 207 10.45 11.81 -70.67
N ASN A 208 11.32 11.90 -71.67
CA ASN A 208 11.63 13.16 -72.36
C ASN A 208 10.47 13.54 -73.29
N PRO A 209 9.57 14.47 -72.91
CA PRO A 209 8.38 14.79 -73.70
C PRO A 209 8.79 15.44 -75.03
N HIS A 210 9.88 16.21 -75.01
CA HIS A 210 10.39 16.90 -76.18
C HIS A 210 10.88 15.92 -77.25
N PHE A 211 11.63 14.88 -76.87
CA PHE A 211 12.05 13.85 -77.82
C PHE A 211 10.84 13.12 -78.44
N LEU A 212 9.84 12.76 -77.62
CA LEU A 212 8.60 12.11 -78.08
C LEU A 212 7.81 13.01 -79.04
N PHE A 213 7.57 14.28 -78.69
CA PHE A 213 6.84 15.21 -79.57
C PHE A 213 7.62 15.52 -80.84
N ASN A 214 8.94 15.66 -80.77
CA ASN A 214 9.75 15.88 -81.97
C ASN A 214 9.69 14.67 -82.89
N THR A 215 9.73 13.46 -82.33
CA THR A 215 9.58 12.23 -83.12
C THR A 215 8.21 12.18 -83.79
N LEU A 216 7.12 12.41 -83.04
CA LEU A 216 5.76 12.43 -83.60
C LEU A 216 5.58 13.52 -84.66
N ASN A 217 6.15 14.72 -84.46
CA ASN A 217 6.12 15.80 -85.45
C ASN A 217 6.86 15.41 -86.74
N CYS A 218 8.02 14.73 -86.64
CA CYS A 218 8.75 14.22 -87.80
C CYS A 218 7.95 13.17 -88.59
N ILE A 219 7.26 12.27 -87.89
CA ILE A 219 6.39 11.28 -88.53
C ILE A 219 5.19 12.00 -89.19
N ASN A 220 4.59 12.99 -88.51
CA ASN A 220 3.48 13.77 -89.05
C ASN A 220 3.85 14.50 -90.34
N GLN A 221 5.01 15.16 -90.38
CA GLN A 221 5.52 15.81 -91.59
C GLN A 221 5.80 14.82 -92.72
N THR A 222 6.26 13.62 -92.40
CA THR A 222 6.45 12.56 -93.39
C THR A 222 5.12 12.13 -93.99
N ALA A 223 4.09 11.92 -93.16
CA ALA A 223 2.74 11.59 -93.62
C ALA A 223 2.15 12.68 -94.55
N ILE A 224 2.36 13.97 -94.22
CA ILE A 224 1.93 15.09 -95.07
C ILE A 224 2.62 15.05 -96.44
N ARG A 225 3.95 14.82 -96.48
CA ARG A 225 4.70 14.71 -97.75
C ARG A 225 4.25 13.55 -98.62
N GLU A 226 3.82 12.46 -98.00
CA GLU A 226 3.29 11.28 -98.67
C GLU A 226 1.80 11.40 -99.04
N ASN A 227 1.16 12.55 -98.79
CA ASN A 227 -0.29 12.78 -98.93
C ASN A 227 -1.15 11.76 -98.14
N ALA A 228 -0.63 11.22 -97.04
CA ALA A 228 -1.31 10.27 -96.17
C ALA A 228 -2.15 10.98 -95.11
N LEU A 229 -3.24 11.62 -95.53
CA LEU A 229 -4.10 12.48 -94.68
C LEU A 229 -4.70 11.76 -93.46
N GLN A 230 -5.06 10.48 -93.60
CA GLN A 230 -5.55 9.69 -92.47
C GLN A 230 -4.46 9.43 -91.42
N THR A 231 -3.23 9.14 -91.89
CA THR A 231 -2.05 8.92 -91.03
C THR A 231 -1.68 10.20 -90.29
N GLU A 232 -1.72 11.35 -90.95
CA GLU A 232 -1.52 12.67 -90.33
C GLU A 232 -2.52 12.92 -89.19
N SER A 233 -3.81 12.69 -89.46
CA SER A 233 -4.89 12.88 -88.47
C SER A 233 -4.73 11.94 -87.27
N LEU A 234 -4.28 10.71 -87.50
CA LEU A 234 -3.99 9.73 -86.46
C LEU A 234 -2.82 10.17 -85.58
N ILE A 235 -1.69 10.57 -86.18
CA ILE A 235 -0.50 11.03 -85.45
C ILE A 235 -0.81 12.30 -84.66
N THR A 236 -1.61 13.20 -85.22
CA THR A 236 -2.06 14.42 -84.54
C THR A 236 -2.92 14.09 -83.31
N SER A 237 -3.83 13.13 -83.43
CA SER A 237 -4.68 12.68 -82.32
C SER A 237 -3.86 12.00 -81.22
N VAL A 238 -2.92 11.12 -81.58
CA VAL A 238 -1.99 10.48 -80.63
C VAL A 238 -1.12 11.52 -79.93
N SER A 239 -0.59 12.50 -80.68
CA SER A 239 0.21 13.60 -80.13
C SER A 239 -0.59 14.46 -79.17
N GLY A 240 -1.88 14.70 -79.46
CA GLY A 240 -2.81 15.43 -78.61
C GLY A 240 -3.06 14.73 -77.28
N ILE A 241 -3.40 13.45 -77.31
CA ILE A 241 -3.63 12.62 -76.11
C ILE A 241 -2.36 12.53 -75.26
N LEU A 242 -1.20 12.26 -75.88
CA LEU A 242 0.07 12.15 -75.16
C LEU A 242 0.46 13.49 -74.51
N ARG A 243 0.29 14.61 -75.21
CA ARG A 243 0.55 15.95 -74.68
C ARG A 243 -0.35 16.29 -73.51
N TYR A 244 -1.62 15.93 -73.62
CA TYR A 244 -2.56 16.11 -72.54
C TYR A 244 -2.18 15.27 -71.31
N SER A 245 -1.92 13.97 -71.48
CA SER A 245 -1.56 13.07 -70.38
C SER A 245 -0.31 13.53 -69.64
N LEU A 246 0.75 13.95 -70.35
CA LEU A 246 1.98 14.45 -69.73
C LEU A 246 1.81 15.80 -69.03
N ARG A 247 0.89 16.65 -69.49
CA ARG A 247 0.64 17.99 -68.91
C ARG A 247 -0.30 17.95 -67.71
N MET A 248 -1.26 17.02 -67.71
CA MET A 248 -2.39 17.01 -66.78
C MET A 248 -2.34 15.93 -65.71
N MET A 249 -1.29 15.10 -65.68
CA MET A 249 -1.10 14.00 -64.72
C MET A 249 -1.16 14.42 -63.25
N ASP A 250 -0.76 15.66 -62.92
CA ASP A 250 -0.76 16.23 -61.56
C ASP A 250 -1.42 17.63 -61.53
N ARG A 251 -2.33 17.91 -62.48
CA ARG A 251 -3.00 19.22 -62.60
C ARG A 251 -4.49 19.05 -62.88
N ASN A 252 -5.25 20.10 -62.58
CA ASN A 252 -6.65 20.15 -62.96
C ASN A 252 -6.79 20.55 -64.44
N ALA A 253 -7.65 19.86 -65.17
CA ALA A 253 -8.04 20.15 -66.55
C ALA A 253 -9.49 20.66 -66.58
N SER A 254 -9.82 21.50 -67.56
CA SER A 254 -11.22 21.84 -67.83
C SER A 254 -11.96 20.64 -68.41
N ILE A 255 -13.27 20.56 -68.21
CA ILE A 255 -14.11 19.55 -68.87
C ILE A 255 -14.00 19.66 -70.40
N GLU A 256 -13.77 20.85 -70.94
CA GLU A 256 -13.52 21.06 -72.37
C GLU A 256 -12.26 20.33 -72.86
N GLU A 257 -11.16 20.40 -72.10
CA GLU A 257 -9.92 19.70 -72.42
C GLU A 257 -10.09 18.17 -72.31
N GLU A 258 -10.77 17.68 -71.27
CA GLU A 258 -11.11 16.25 -71.12
C GLU A 258 -11.94 15.73 -72.30
N VAL A 259 -12.96 16.48 -72.71
CA VAL A 259 -13.81 16.13 -73.86
C VAL A 259 -13.02 16.13 -75.16
N THR A 260 -12.08 17.06 -75.33
CA THR A 260 -11.21 17.11 -76.52
C THR A 260 -10.34 15.86 -76.63
N VAL A 261 -9.81 15.38 -75.51
CA VAL A 261 -9.00 14.16 -75.45
C VAL A 261 -9.85 12.92 -75.70
N VAL A 262 -11.05 12.87 -75.14
CA VAL A 262 -12.03 11.80 -75.43
C VAL A 262 -12.37 11.74 -76.92
N LYS A 263 -12.57 12.89 -77.59
CA LYS A 263 -12.80 12.92 -79.05
C LYS A 263 -11.62 12.35 -79.83
N GLN A 264 -10.40 12.75 -79.47
CA GLN A 264 -9.18 12.24 -80.10
C GLN A 264 -9.02 10.73 -79.88
N TYR A 265 -9.32 10.24 -78.67
CA TYR A 265 -9.30 8.82 -78.34
C TYR A 265 -10.32 8.04 -79.17
N MET A 266 -11.58 8.50 -79.20
CA MET A 266 -12.63 7.85 -79.97
C MET A 266 -12.37 7.87 -81.47
N PHE A 267 -11.76 8.92 -82.00
CA PHE A 267 -11.30 8.97 -83.39
C PHE A 267 -10.31 7.85 -83.72
N ILE A 268 -9.32 7.61 -82.84
CA ILE A 268 -8.36 6.51 -83.00
C ILE A 268 -9.07 5.16 -83.01
N GLN A 269 -10.02 4.95 -82.08
CA GLN A 269 -10.76 3.70 -81.99
C GLN A 269 -11.69 3.49 -83.20
N GLN A 270 -12.36 4.54 -83.68
CA GLN A 270 -13.18 4.48 -84.88
C GLN A 270 -12.37 4.14 -86.14
N LEU A 271 -11.15 4.68 -86.28
CA LEU A 271 -10.26 4.29 -87.38
C LEU A 271 -9.86 2.81 -87.31
N ARG A 272 -9.65 2.27 -86.10
CA ARG A 272 -9.21 0.88 -85.90
C ARG A 272 -10.32 -0.15 -86.13
N PHE A 273 -11.56 0.17 -85.74
CA PHE A 273 -12.68 -0.77 -85.77
C PHE A 273 -13.77 -0.41 -86.80
N GLY A 274 -13.60 0.69 -87.53
CA GLY A 274 -14.51 1.13 -88.59
C GLY A 274 -15.93 1.40 -88.09
N ASP A 275 -16.92 0.99 -88.88
CA ASP A 275 -18.35 1.26 -88.62
C ASP A 275 -18.92 0.51 -87.40
N ARG A 276 -18.13 -0.37 -86.77
CA ARG A 276 -18.53 -1.11 -85.55
C ARG A 276 -18.66 -0.22 -84.32
N ILE A 277 -18.08 0.99 -84.34
CA ILE A 277 -18.14 1.92 -83.21
C ILE A 277 -18.84 3.21 -83.62
N LYS A 278 -19.96 3.50 -82.97
CA LYS A 278 -20.61 4.80 -83.07
C LYS A 278 -20.27 5.60 -81.82
N PHE A 279 -19.94 6.87 -81.99
CA PHE A 279 -19.67 7.78 -80.88
C PHE A 279 -20.63 8.95 -80.97
N ASN A 280 -21.45 9.13 -79.93
CA ASN A 280 -22.33 10.28 -79.80
C ASN A 280 -21.95 11.08 -78.57
N LEU A 281 -21.56 12.34 -78.80
CA LEU A 281 -21.19 13.26 -77.75
C LEU A 281 -22.26 14.34 -77.63
N ASN A 282 -22.98 14.33 -76.51
CA ASN A 282 -23.95 15.38 -76.16
C ASN A 282 -23.46 16.15 -74.94
N VAL A 283 -23.13 17.41 -75.15
CA VAL A 283 -22.58 18.31 -74.13
C VAL A 283 -23.45 19.55 -74.06
N ARG A 284 -23.77 20.01 -72.83
CA ARG A 284 -24.54 21.22 -72.59
C ARG A 284 -23.84 22.12 -71.57
N GLY A 285 -23.85 23.43 -71.82
CA GLY A 285 -23.27 24.45 -70.93
C GLY A 285 -21.84 24.89 -71.32
N ASP A 286 -21.29 25.81 -70.53
CA ASP A 286 -19.93 26.33 -70.70
C ASP A 286 -18.94 25.43 -69.95
N LEU A 287 -18.26 24.55 -70.69
CA LEU A 287 -17.34 23.55 -70.15
C LEU A 287 -15.98 24.10 -69.73
N SER A 288 -15.63 25.30 -70.18
CA SER A 288 -14.31 25.89 -69.96
C SER A 288 -14.05 26.25 -68.49
N LYS A 289 -15.13 26.42 -67.69
CA LYS A 289 -15.08 26.91 -66.31
C LYS A 289 -15.04 25.82 -65.24
N VAL A 290 -15.37 24.58 -65.59
CA VAL A 290 -15.41 23.46 -64.63
C VAL A 290 -14.09 22.72 -64.69
N LEU A 291 -13.37 22.70 -63.56
CA LEU A 291 -12.09 22.04 -63.42
C LEU A 291 -12.25 20.70 -62.70
N VAL A 292 -11.67 19.65 -63.26
CA VAL A 292 -11.57 18.30 -62.68
C VAL A 292 -10.11 17.86 -62.65
N PRO A 293 -9.72 16.90 -61.81
CA PRO A 293 -8.41 16.26 -61.94
C PRO A 293 -8.22 15.77 -63.37
N GLY A 294 -7.07 16.05 -63.97
CA GLY A 294 -6.80 15.61 -65.34
C GLY A 294 -6.87 14.09 -65.49
N MET A 295 -7.18 13.63 -66.70
CA MET A 295 -7.38 12.22 -67.03
C MET A 295 -8.56 11.58 -66.27
N THR A 296 -9.61 12.35 -65.98
CA THR A 296 -10.83 11.83 -65.33
C THR A 296 -11.77 11.15 -66.32
N LEU A 297 -12.09 11.76 -67.48
CA LEU A 297 -13.11 11.23 -68.39
C LEU A 297 -12.58 10.11 -69.28
N GLN A 298 -11.31 10.19 -69.70
CA GLN A 298 -10.70 9.20 -70.57
C GLN A 298 -10.80 7.76 -70.03
N PRO A 299 -10.45 7.45 -68.76
CA PRO A 299 -10.57 6.10 -68.22
C PRO A 299 -11.99 5.53 -68.24
N PHE A 300 -13.01 6.36 -68.05
CA PHE A 300 -14.40 5.89 -68.12
C PHE A 300 -14.80 5.51 -69.55
N VAL A 301 -14.43 6.34 -70.53
CA VAL A 301 -14.73 6.07 -71.94
C VAL A 301 -13.93 4.87 -72.44
N GLU A 302 -12.66 4.78 -72.05
CA GLU A 302 -11.80 3.64 -72.34
C GLU A 302 -12.36 2.33 -71.76
N ASN A 303 -12.74 2.33 -70.49
CA ASN A 303 -13.36 1.16 -69.87
C ASN A 303 -14.70 0.78 -70.52
N ALA A 304 -15.54 1.77 -70.88
CA ALA A 304 -16.80 1.52 -71.58
C ALA A 304 -16.57 0.90 -72.96
N PHE A 305 -15.53 1.34 -73.67
CA PHE A 305 -15.13 0.76 -74.94
C PHE A 305 -14.60 -0.68 -74.78
N ILE A 306 -13.54 -0.87 -73.98
CA ILE A 306 -12.83 -2.16 -73.81
C ILE A 306 -13.76 -3.25 -73.29
N HIS A 307 -14.59 -2.93 -72.28
CA HIS A 307 -15.44 -3.94 -71.65
C HIS A 307 -16.84 -4.00 -72.24
N GLY A 308 -17.36 -2.91 -72.81
CA GLY A 308 -18.74 -2.80 -73.26
C GLY A 308 -18.97 -3.01 -74.76
N ILE A 309 -18.02 -2.59 -75.60
CA ILE A 309 -18.19 -2.55 -77.07
C ILE A 309 -17.19 -3.47 -77.78
N GLU A 310 -15.91 -3.46 -77.40
CA GLU A 310 -14.86 -4.29 -78.04
C GLU A 310 -15.22 -5.79 -78.12
N PRO A 311 -15.83 -6.42 -77.09
CA PRO A 311 -16.20 -7.84 -77.15
C PRO A 311 -17.42 -8.16 -78.03
N LYS A 312 -18.18 -7.16 -78.50
CA LYS A 312 -19.40 -7.38 -79.30
C LYS A 312 -19.07 -7.42 -80.79
N GLU A 313 -19.39 -8.54 -81.45
CA GLU A 313 -19.13 -8.71 -82.89
C GLU A 313 -19.91 -7.67 -83.74
N GLU A 314 -21.17 -7.41 -83.38
CA GLU A 314 -22.06 -6.47 -84.09
C GLU A 314 -21.73 -4.98 -83.85
N GLY A 315 -20.82 -4.68 -82.93
CA GLY A 315 -20.47 -3.30 -82.56
C GLY A 315 -21.44 -2.65 -81.57
N GLY A 316 -21.31 -1.34 -81.37
CA GLY A 316 -22.07 -0.61 -80.35
C GLY A 316 -21.99 0.92 -80.45
N LEU A 317 -22.86 1.58 -79.66
CA LEU A 317 -22.87 3.01 -79.38
C LEU A 317 -22.26 3.29 -78.00
#